data_AF-A0A1W9UEQ8-F1
#
_entry.id   AF-A0A1W9UEQ8-F1
#
_cell.length_a   1.000
_cell.length_b   1.000
_cell.length_c   1.000
_cell.angle_alpha   90.00
_cell.angle_beta   90.00
_cell.angle_gamma   90.00
#
_symmetry.space_group_name_H-M   'P 1'
#
loop_
_entity.id
_entity.type
_entity.pdbx_description
1 polymer ?
#
loop_
_entity_poly.entity_id
_entity_poly.type
_entity_poly.pdbx_seq_one_letter_code
_entity_poly.pdbx_strand_id
1 'polypeptide(L)'
;MLYRFVVFLFVCLLPVSVCSFGGDGCGSGECTDCHSLSTEVALKLLPPGADSVDSVKLSDVGGLWEVRGHAKGQLFTLYIDFSKKYLIAGKVLRLRDGVDLSRSVDVNELNSAGAIVIGDAQASVKVFVFTDVKCSHCQKLHGELHKVVKQNPDVAFYIKLVPFISDRETVKSIVCSASNDVLDAAMTGKVVKNDAVSVCDGTAVDETLAFAKRWNIRSTPTLILPDGHMVLGNRSATQLEEMLAPFIAKVDGKK
;
A
#
# COMPACT_ATOMS: atom_id res chain seq x y z
N MET A 1 -79.54 44.93 -12.36
CA MET A 1 -78.75 44.22 -11.34
C MET A 1 -77.82 43.27 -12.09
N LEU A 2 -76.53 43.63 -12.15
CA LEU A 2 -75.51 43.03 -13.00
C LEU A 2 -74.81 41.90 -12.21
N TYR A 3 -74.90 40.64 -12.64
CA TYR A 3 -74.10 39.54 -12.05
C TYR A 3 -72.91 39.26 -12.97
N ARG A 4 -71.70 39.63 -12.51
CA ARG A 4 -70.43 39.37 -13.20
C ARG A 4 -70.05 37.91 -12.99
N PHE A 5 -70.06 37.10 -14.05
CA PHE A 5 -69.40 35.81 -14.07
C PHE A 5 -67.89 36.03 -14.28
N VAL A 6 -67.08 35.81 -13.25
CA VAL A 6 -65.63 35.73 -13.35
C VAL A 6 -65.30 34.29 -13.72
N VAL A 7 -64.90 34.06 -14.97
CA VAL A 7 -64.38 32.76 -15.44
C VAL A 7 -62.91 32.70 -15.05
N PHE A 8 -62.58 31.92 -14.03
CA PHE A 8 -61.22 31.56 -13.69
C PHE A 8 -60.72 30.51 -14.70
N LEU A 9 -59.87 30.94 -15.64
CA LEU A 9 -59.16 30.04 -16.55
C LEU A 9 -58.02 29.38 -15.76
N PHE A 10 -58.25 28.17 -15.27
CA PHE A 10 -57.26 27.38 -14.56
C PHE A 10 -56.28 26.77 -15.58
N VAL A 11 -55.15 27.44 -15.83
CA VAL A 11 -54.06 26.91 -16.64
C VAL A 11 -53.35 25.82 -15.83
N CYS A 12 -53.65 24.55 -16.12
CA CYS A 12 -52.90 23.41 -15.60
C CYS A 12 -51.45 23.45 -16.13
N LEU A 13 -50.53 23.99 -15.35
CA LEU A 13 -49.10 23.75 -15.50
C LEU A 13 -48.81 22.28 -15.16
N LEU A 14 -48.80 21.42 -16.18
CA LEU A 14 -48.21 20.09 -16.04
C LEU A 14 -46.71 20.26 -15.77
N PRO A 15 -46.15 19.64 -14.72
CA PRO A 15 -44.71 19.63 -14.54
C PRO A 15 -44.12 18.83 -15.71
N VAL A 16 -43.48 19.53 -16.64
CA VAL A 16 -42.58 18.88 -17.58
C VAL A 16 -41.41 18.41 -16.74
N SER A 17 -41.42 17.14 -16.35
CA SER A 17 -40.22 16.47 -15.87
C SER A 17 -39.25 16.43 -17.03
N VAL A 18 -38.44 17.48 -17.13
CA VAL A 18 -37.26 17.48 -17.98
C VAL A 18 -36.29 16.51 -17.31
N CYS A 19 -36.39 15.23 -17.66
CA CYS A 19 -35.32 14.26 -17.42
C CYS A 19 -34.14 14.72 -18.28
N SER A 20 -33.35 15.66 -17.75
CA SER A 20 -32.13 16.19 -18.37
C SER A 20 -30.96 15.19 -18.28
N PHE A 21 -31.25 13.90 -18.45
CA PHE A 21 -30.25 12.84 -18.59
C PHE A 21 -30.45 12.23 -19.97
N GLY A 22 -29.91 12.92 -20.98
CA GLY A 22 -29.69 12.34 -22.30
C GLY A 22 -28.76 11.12 -22.18
N GLY A 23 -29.01 10.14 -23.04
CA GLY A 23 -28.34 8.83 -23.04
C GLY A 23 -26.81 8.91 -22.98
N ASP A 24 -26.25 7.99 -22.21
CA ASP A 24 -24.82 7.68 -22.09
C ASP A 24 -23.89 8.86 -21.71
N GLY A 25 -24.27 9.64 -20.70
CA GLY A 25 -23.37 10.60 -20.04
C GLY A 25 -22.84 10.06 -18.71
N CYS A 26 -21.50 9.95 -18.58
CA CYS A 26 -20.61 9.82 -17.40
C CYS A 26 -21.07 9.10 -16.10
N GLY A 27 -22.24 8.48 -16.05
CA GLY A 27 -22.87 7.95 -14.84
C GLY A 27 -23.00 6.43 -14.80
N SER A 28 -22.64 5.74 -15.89
CA SER A 28 -22.68 4.27 -16.00
C SER A 28 -21.30 3.62 -16.11
N GLY A 29 -20.24 4.42 -16.21
CA GLY A 29 -18.85 3.98 -16.43
C GLY A 29 -17.92 4.23 -15.23
N GLU A 30 -16.65 3.85 -15.36
CA GLU A 30 -15.62 4.19 -14.38
C GLU A 30 -15.33 5.70 -14.43
N CYS A 31 -14.88 6.28 -13.31
CA CYS A 31 -14.47 7.69 -13.26
C CYS A 31 -13.45 8.07 -14.35
N THR A 32 -12.61 7.12 -14.73
CA THR A 32 -11.56 7.23 -15.76
C THR A 32 -12.12 7.34 -17.19
N ASP A 33 -13.39 6.99 -17.42
CA ASP A 33 -14.05 7.13 -18.72
C ASP A 33 -14.28 8.60 -19.09
N CYS A 34 -14.47 9.46 -18.08
CA CYS A 34 -14.67 10.90 -18.27
C CYS A 34 -13.48 11.74 -17.82
N HIS A 35 -12.52 11.16 -17.08
CA HIS A 35 -11.37 11.87 -16.55
C HIS A 35 -10.06 11.18 -16.90
N SER A 36 -9.08 11.96 -17.37
CA SER A 36 -7.73 11.47 -17.63
C SER A 36 -6.66 12.48 -17.23
N LEU A 37 -5.52 11.96 -16.80
CA LEU A 37 -4.31 12.72 -16.51
C LEU A 37 -3.10 11.89 -16.93
N SER A 38 -2.35 12.34 -17.94
CA SER A 38 -1.09 11.70 -18.34
C SER A 38 0.05 12.17 -17.45
N THR A 39 1.15 11.42 -17.41
CA THR A 39 2.36 11.78 -16.67
C THR A 39 2.95 13.10 -17.16
N GLU A 40 2.92 13.38 -18.46
CA GLU A 40 3.43 14.63 -19.06
C GLU A 40 2.57 15.83 -18.68
N VAL A 41 1.23 15.66 -18.65
CA VAL A 41 0.32 16.72 -18.20
C VAL A 41 0.49 16.94 -16.71
N ALA A 42 0.58 15.87 -15.91
CA ALA A 42 0.81 15.96 -14.48
C ALA A 42 2.11 16.72 -14.17
N LEU A 43 3.24 16.38 -14.82
CA LEU A 43 4.52 17.05 -14.62
C LEU A 43 4.44 18.56 -14.90
N LYS A 44 3.68 18.98 -15.91
CA LYS A 44 3.47 20.40 -16.23
C LYS A 44 2.61 21.15 -15.20
N LEU A 45 1.75 20.44 -14.46
CA LEU A 45 0.91 21.02 -13.41
C LEU A 45 1.63 21.13 -12.06
N LEU A 46 2.74 20.40 -11.87
CA LEU A 46 3.47 20.41 -10.62
C LEU A 46 4.20 21.76 -10.39
N PRO A 47 4.35 22.19 -9.12
CA PRO A 47 5.22 23.31 -8.78
C PRO A 47 6.67 23.07 -9.25
N PRO A 48 7.46 24.13 -9.47
CA PRO A 48 8.87 23.99 -9.81
C PRO A 48 9.62 23.11 -8.79
N GLY A 49 10.43 22.17 -9.30
CA GLY A 49 11.28 21.31 -8.48
C GLY A 49 11.03 19.80 -8.62
N ALA A 50 10.00 19.39 -9.35
CA ALA A 50 9.85 18.00 -9.80
C ALA A 50 10.80 17.72 -10.98
N ASP A 51 11.55 16.61 -10.89
CA ASP A 51 12.44 16.12 -11.94
C ASP A 51 11.68 15.22 -12.92
N SER A 52 10.80 14.36 -12.41
CA SER A 52 9.99 13.41 -13.18
C SER A 52 8.63 13.15 -12.55
N VAL A 53 7.70 12.65 -13.37
CA VAL A 53 6.50 11.94 -12.93
C VAL A 53 6.58 10.53 -13.49
N ASP A 54 6.60 9.55 -12.61
CA ASP A 54 6.81 8.15 -12.97
C ASP A 54 5.47 7.44 -13.20
N SER A 55 4.42 7.83 -12.46
CA SER A 55 3.09 7.26 -12.61
C SER A 55 1.98 8.25 -12.24
N VAL A 56 0.84 8.08 -12.90
CA VAL A 56 -0.44 8.69 -12.56
C VAL A 56 -1.48 7.58 -12.52
N LYS A 57 -2.20 7.46 -11.42
CA LYS A 57 -3.27 6.46 -11.25
C LYS A 57 -4.46 7.05 -10.49
N LEU A 58 -5.60 6.38 -10.56
CA LEU A 58 -6.75 6.77 -9.73
C LEU A 58 -6.41 6.58 -8.24
N SER A 59 -6.75 7.55 -7.40
CA SER A 59 -6.57 7.45 -5.95
C SER A 59 -7.73 6.68 -5.31
N ASP A 60 -7.47 6.00 -4.19
CA ASP A 60 -8.51 5.48 -3.29
C ASP A 60 -9.46 6.59 -2.79
N VAL A 61 -8.98 7.84 -2.76
CA VAL A 61 -9.82 9.01 -2.49
C VAL A 61 -10.47 9.44 -3.80
N GLY A 62 -11.79 9.23 -3.88
CA GLY A 62 -12.57 9.56 -5.07
C GLY A 62 -12.38 11.01 -5.54
N GLY A 63 -12.29 11.19 -6.86
CA GLY A 63 -12.11 12.51 -7.49
C GLY A 63 -10.65 12.99 -7.55
N LEU A 64 -9.69 12.19 -7.07
CA LEU A 64 -8.27 12.50 -7.10
C LEU A 64 -7.48 11.50 -7.96
N TRP A 65 -6.48 12.03 -8.65
CA TRP A 65 -5.36 11.29 -9.20
C TRP A 65 -4.26 11.22 -8.16
N GLU A 66 -3.67 10.05 -7.97
CA GLU A 66 -2.39 9.90 -7.29
C GLU A 66 -1.27 10.06 -8.33
N VAL A 67 -0.34 10.97 -8.05
CA VAL A 67 0.79 11.31 -8.90
C VAL A 67 2.08 11.02 -8.15
N ARG A 68 2.89 10.10 -8.67
CA ARG A 68 4.21 9.76 -8.11
C ARG A 68 5.32 10.23 -9.02
N GLY A 69 6.41 10.66 -8.43
CA GLY A 69 7.57 11.13 -9.17
C GLY A 69 8.77 11.36 -8.28
N HIS A 70 9.80 12.00 -8.86
CA HIS A 70 11.02 12.33 -8.17
C HIS A 70 11.26 13.85 -8.17
N ALA A 71 11.75 14.36 -7.04
CA ALA A 71 12.21 15.74 -6.89
C ALA A 71 13.54 15.74 -6.15
N LYS A 72 14.59 16.26 -6.78
CA LYS A 72 15.99 16.18 -6.31
C LYS A 72 16.39 14.75 -5.96
N GLY A 73 15.94 13.79 -6.78
CA GLY A 73 16.16 12.35 -6.57
C GLY A 73 15.42 11.73 -5.37
N GLN A 74 14.48 12.45 -4.74
CA GLN A 74 13.62 11.91 -3.69
C GLN A 74 12.22 11.61 -4.24
N LEU A 75 11.69 10.44 -3.88
CA LEU A 75 10.31 10.08 -4.21
C LEU A 75 9.31 11.02 -3.53
N PHE A 76 8.30 11.44 -4.28
CA PHE A 76 7.11 12.12 -3.77
C PHE A 76 5.84 11.41 -4.23
N THR A 77 4.78 11.59 -3.44
CA THR A 77 3.40 11.30 -3.83
C THR A 77 2.58 12.55 -3.59
N LEU A 78 1.88 13.00 -4.63
CA LEU A 78 0.98 14.15 -4.60
C LEU A 78 -0.37 13.72 -5.15
N TYR A 79 -1.40 14.51 -4.86
CA TYR A 79 -2.73 14.26 -5.41
C TYR A 79 -3.21 15.46 -6.21
N ILE A 80 -3.82 15.20 -7.36
CA ILE A 80 -4.39 16.23 -8.24
C ILE A 80 -5.86 15.90 -8.44
N ASP A 81 -6.73 16.87 -8.22
CA ASP A 81 -8.16 16.65 -8.41
C ASP A 81 -8.52 16.50 -9.90
N PHE A 82 -9.66 15.89 -10.20
CA PHE A 82 -10.12 15.68 -11.58
C PHE A 82 -10.29 16.96 -12.40
N SER A 83 -10.53 18.11 -11.76
CA SER A 83 -10.58 19.40 -12.45
C SER A 83 -9.21 19.96 -12.81
N LYS A 84 -8.11 19.34 -12.31
CA LYS A 84 -6.71 19.75 -12.51
C LYS A 84 -6.41 21.16 -11.97
N LYS A 85 -7.18 21.61 -10.97
CA LYS A 85 -7.08 22.96 -10.39
C LYS A 85 -6.45 22.94 -9.00
N TYR A 86 -6.58 21.83 -8.29
CA TYR A 86 -6.12 21.68 -6.92
C TYR A 86 -5.09 20.56 -6.86
N LEU A 87 -3.99 20.88 -6.20
CA LEU A 87 -2.94 19.95 -5.83
C LEU A 87 -2.92 19.83 -4.32
N ILE A 88 -2.91 18.60 -3.83
CA ILE A 88 -2.84 18.28 -2.41
C ILE A 88 -1.49 17.62 -2.15
N ALA A 89 -0.68 18.31 -1.35
CA ALA A 89 0.59 17.81 -0.87
C ALA A 89 0.45 17.37 0.58
N GLY A 90 0.59 16.07 0.85
CA GLY A 90 0.46 15.55 2.20
C GLY A 90 0.19 14.06 2.27
N LYS A 91 -0.07 13.59 3.49
CA LYS A 91 -0.44 12.21 3.77
C LYS A 91 -1.93 12.01 3.60
N VAL A 92 -2.30 10.83 3.12
CA VAL A 92 -3.69 10.37 3.08
C VAL A 92 -3.74 9.10 3.92
N LEU A 93 -4.47 9.14 5.03
CA LEU A 93 -4.64 7.99 5.91
C LEU A 93 -5.98 7.33 5.63
N ARG A 94 -5.98 6.04 5.31
CA ARG A 94 -7.19 5.24 5.20
C ARG A 94 -7.75 4.99 6.60
N LEU A 95 -8.96 5.50 6.87
CA LEU A 95 -9.50 5.53 8.24
C LEU A 95 -9.78 4.14 8.83
N ARG A 96 -10.05 3.15 7.99
CA ARG A 96 -10.38 1.79 8.43
C ARG A 96 -9.22 1.12 9.17
N ASP A 97 -7.99 1.34 8.70
CA ASP A 97 -6.80 0.59 9.13
C ASP A 97 -5.59 1.49 9.43
N GLY A 98 -5.72 2.81 9.22
CA GLY A 98 -4.68 3.80 9.46
C GLY A 98 -3.51 3.75 8.47
N VAL A 99 -3.65 3.04 7.34
CA VAL A 99 -2.60 2.93 6.32
C VAL A 99 -2.38 4.27 5.62
N ASP A 100 -1.12 4.67 5.46
CA ASP A 100 -0.73 5.88 4.74
C ASP A 100 -0.59 5.61 3.24
N LEU A 101 -1.60 5.99 2.47
CA LEU A 101 -1.68 5.77 1.03
C LEU A 101 -0.63 6.55 0.25
N SER A 102 -0.07 7.61 0.85
CA SER A 102 1.02 8.39 0.23
C SER A 102 2.35 7.61 0.16
N ARG A 103 2.44 6.46 0.85
CA ARG A 103 3.66 5.66 0.93
C ARG A 103 3.42 4.26 0.38
N SER A 104 4.03 3.98 -0.75
CA SER A 104 3.90 2.70 -1.42
C SER A 104 5.07 2.44 -2.34
N VAL A 105 5.21 1.17 -2.74
CA VAL A 105 6.21 0.71 -3.71
C VAL A 105 5.55 0.25 -5.00
N ASP A 106 6.34 0.06 -6.04
CA ASP A 106 5.97 -0.81 -7.14
C ASP A 106 6.12 -2.27 -6.68
N VAL A 107 5.01 -3.00 -6.64
CA VAL A 107 4.97 -4.40 -6.22
C VAL A 107 5.74 -5.32 -7.17
N ASN A 108 5.94 -4.92 -8.43
CA ASN A 108 6.70 -5.70 -9.40
C ASN A 108 8.21 -5.70 -9.12
N GLU A 109 8.70 -4.70 -8.38
CA GLU A 109 10.09 -4.65 -7.94
C GLU A 109 10.34 -5.50 -6.67
N LEU A 110 9.27 -5.93 -5.97
CA LEU A 110 9.40 -6.82 -4.82
C LEU A 110 9.72 -8.24 -5.28
N ASN A 111 10.79 -8.80 -4.75
CA ASN A 111 11.14 -10.20 -4.95
C ASN A 111 11.42 -10.90 -3.61
N SER A 112 11.23 -12.21 -3.62
CA SER A 112 11.43 -13.08 -2.47
C SER A 112 12.88 -13.53 -2.26
N ALA A 113 13.85 -13.00 -3.02
CA ALA A 113 15.25 -13.41 -2.89
C ALA A 113 15.77 -13.12 -1.47
N GLY A 114 16.35 -14.13 -0.82
CA GLY A 114 16.81 -14.05 0.58
C GLY A 114 15.73 -13.75 1.62
N ALA A 115 14.44 -13.88 1.27
CA ALA A 115 13.37 -13.79 2.24
C ALA A 115 13.25 -15.10 3.02
N ILE A 116 13.05 -15.00 4.34
CA ILE A 116 12.65 -16.13 5.18
C ILE A 116 11.13 -16.06 5.33
N VAL A 117 10.41 -17.16 5.07
CA VAL A 117 8.94 -17.14 5.01
C VAL A 117 8.34 -17.63 6.32
N ILE A 118 7.54 -16.80 6.97
CA ILE A 118 6.65 -17.20 8.08
C ILE A 118 5.26 -17.49 7.49
N GLY A 119 4.75 -18.70 7.69
CA GLY A 119 3.51 -19.19 7.06
C GLY A 119 3.78 -20.14 5.88
N ASP A 120 2.76 -20.38 5.05
CA ASP A 120 2.89 -21.21 3.85
C ASP A 120 3.43 -20.40 2.67
N ALA A 121 4.53 -20.82 2.06
CA ALA A 121 5.08 -20.13 0.87
C ALA A 121 4.13 -20.10 -0.35
N GLN A 122 3.08 -20.93 -0.35
CA GLN A 122 2.02 -20.97 -1.36
C GLN A 122 0.77 -20.16 -0.98
N ALA A 123 0.78 -19.49 0.18
CA ALA A 123 -0.30 -18.62 0.61
C ALA A 123 -0.66 -17.57 -0.46
N SER A 124 -1.96 -17.32 -0.61
CA SER A 124 -2.50 -16.41 -1.62
C SER A 124 -2.18 -14.94 -1.30
N VAL A 125 -2.07 -14.59 -0.02
CA VAL A 125 -1.76 -13.25 0.46
C VAL A 125 -0.30 -13.19 0.90
N LYS A 126 0.49 -12.37 0.19
CA LYS A 126 1.92 -12.20 0.45
C LYS A 126 2.20 -10.81 0.99
N VAL A 127 2.89 -10.74 2.12
CA VAL A 127 3.28 -9.48 2.77
C VAL A 127 4.79 -9.47 2.96
N PHE A 128 5.47 -8.45 2.47
CA PHE A 128 6.91 -8.31 2.72
C PHE A 128 7.16 -7.54 4.00
N VAL A 129 8.09 -8.00 4.83
CA VAL A 129 8.40 -7.38 6.12
C VAL A 129 9.88 -7.03 6.18
N PHE A 130 10.19 -5.73 6.06
CA PHE A 130 11.53 -5.20 6.25
C PHE A 130 11.78 -5.02 7.74
N THR A 131 12.73 -5.79 8.29
CA THR A 131 12.89 -5.94 9.73
C THR A 131 14.34 -6.07 10.16
N ASP A 132 14.62 -5.81 11.44
CA ASP A 132 15.96 -5.89 12.03
C ASP A 132 15.90 -6.67 13.35
N VAL A 133 16.75 -7.68 13.53
CA VAL A 133 16.71 -8.59 14.69
C VAL A 133 17.07 -7.95 16.02
N LYS A 134 17.77 -6.80 16.02
CA LYS A 134 18.09 -6.02 17.23
C LYS A 134 17.04 -4.94 17.54
N CYS A 135 16.01 -4.77 16.69
CA CYS A 135 14.94 -3.79 16.92
C CYS A 135 13.83 -4.37 17.82
N SER A 136 13.59 -3.74 18.98
CA SER A 136 12.56 -4.22 19.93
C SER A 136 11.14 -4.24 19.36
N HIS A 137 10.79 -3.29 18.47
CA HIS A 137 9.50 -3.29 17.79
C HIS A 137 9.39 -4.41 16.75
N CYS A 138 10.51 -4.77 16.11
CA CYS A 138 10.57 -5.91 15.18
C CYS A 138 10.35 -7.23 15.91
N GLN A 139 10.99 -7.41 17.06
CA GLN A 139 10.82 -8.61 17.89
C GLN A 139 9.36 -8.78 18.36
N LYS A 140 8.70 -7.67 18.75
CA LYS A 140 7.27 -7.68 19.06
C LYS A 140 6.42 -8.06 17.86
N LEU A 141 6.64 -7.42 16.71
CA LEU A 141 5.89 -7.71 15.48
C LEU A 141 6.07 -9.18 15.07
N HIS A 142 7.28 -9.71 15.16
CA HIS A 142 7.61 -11.10 14.78
C HIS A 142 6.70 -12.13 15.48
N GLY A 143 6.44 -11.94 16.78
CA GLY A 143 5.48 -12.77 17.51
C GLY A 143 4.03 -12.62 17.04
N GLU A 144 3.64 -11.44 16.57
CA GLU A 144 2.30 -11.18 16.01
C GLU A 144 2.14 -11.84 14.62
N LEU A 145 3.20 -11.87 13.80
CA LEU A 145 3.17 -12.54 12.49
C LEU A 145 2.82 -14.03 12.63
N HIS A 146 3.44 -14.71 13.59
CA HIS A 146 3.18 -16.11 13.91
C HIS A 146 1.72 -16.35 14.34
N LYS A 147 1.11 -15.40 15.07
CA LYS A 147 -0.33 -15.50 15.42
C LYS A 147 -1.20 -15.40 14.17
N VAL A 148 -0.92 -14.45 13.29
CA VAL A 148 -1.71 -14.22 12.07
C VAL A 148 -1.67 -15.44 11.16
N VAL A 149 -0.49 -16.01 10.85
CA VAL A 149 -0.41 -17.17 9.94
C VAL A 149 -1.03 -18.44 10.54
N LYS A 150 -1.07 -18.54 11.87
CA LYS A 150 -1.77 -19.64 12.57
C LYS A 150 -3.29 -19.50 12.45
N GLN A 151 -3.80 -18.27 12.43
CA GLN A 151 -5.24 -17.99 12.33
C GLN A 151 -5.72 -17.96 10.87
N ASN A 152 -4.86 -17.51 9.95
CA ASN A 152 -5.15 -17.33 8.53
C ASN A 152 -4.02 -17.96 7.70
N PRO A 153 -4.14 -19.26 7.33
CA PRO A 153 -3.11 -19.96 6.56
C PRO A 153 -2.94 -19.43 5.13
N ASP A 154 -3.88 -18.61 4.65
CA ASP A 154 -3.81 -17.90 3.37
C ASP A 154 -2.86 -16.70 3.38
N VAL A 155 -2.22 -16.40 4.51
CA VAL A 155 -1.25 -15.30 4.66
C VAL A 155 0.16 -15.86 4.85
N ALA A 156 1.12 -15.30 4.12
CA ALA A 156 2.54 -15.50 4.37
C ALA A 156 3.32 -14.20 4.43
N PHE A 157 4.25 -14.14 5.38
CA PHE A 157 5.15 -13.01 5.58
C PHE A 157 6.54 -13.35 5.06
N TYR A 158 7.01 -12.57 4.09
CA TYR A 158 8.34 -12.66 3.50
C TYR A 158 9.27 -11.72 4.24
N ILE A 159 10.06 -12.28 5.16
CA ILE A 159 10.93 -11.52 6.06
C ILE A 159 12.20 -11.12 5.32
N LYS A 160 12.37 -9.81 5.13
CA LYS A 160 13.51 -9.17 4.46
C LYS A 160 14.35 -8.47 5.52
N LEU A 161 15.51 -9.03 5.86
CA LEU A 161 16.35 -8.47 6.92
C LEU A 161 17.16 -7.27 6.42
N VAL A 162 17.14 -6.19 7.21
CA VAL A 162 17.97 -5.00 6.98
C VAL A 162 18.82 -4.69 8.23
N PRO A 163 20.13 -4.45 8.07
CA PRO A 163 21.04 -4.10 9.18
C PRO A 163 21.00 -2.59 9.47
N PHE A 164 19.85 -2.07 9.93
CA PHE A 164 19.75 -0.67 10.36
C PHE A 164 20.30 -0.45 11.78
N ILE A 165 20.25 -1.51 12.61
CA ILE A 165 20.75 -1.60 13.98
C ILE A 165 21.67 -2.81 14.11
N SER A 166 21.28 -3.96 13.54
CA SER A 166 22.12 -5.16 13.52
C SER A 166 23.36 -4.96 12.66
N ASP A 167 24.42 -5.70 12.99
CA ASP A 167 25.59 -5.77 12.12
C ASP A 167 25.30 -6.60 10.87
N ARG A 168 25.95 -6.24 9.78
CA ARG A 168 25.74 -6.86 8.46
C ARG A 168 26.04 -8.35 8.46
N GLU A 169 27.05 -8.79 9.21
CA GLU A 169 27.45 -10.21 9.26
C GLU A 169 26.41 -11.08 9.96
N THR A 170 25.82 -10.60 11.07
CA THR A 170 24.68 -11.28 11.70
C THR A 170 23.50 -11.41 10.75
N VAL A 171 23.14 -10.34 10.02
CA VAL A 171 22.04 -10.38 9.06
C VAL A 171 22.33 -11.38 7.92
N LYS A 172 23.53 -11.33 7.34
CA LYS A 172 23.95 -12.29 6.29
C LYS A 172 23.88 -13.72 6.79
N SER A 173 24.40 -14.00 7.98
CA SER A 173 24.39 -15.32 8.61
C SER A 173 22.97 -15.90 8.76
N ILE A 174 22.01 -15.05 9.13
CA ILE A 174 20.59 -15.44 9.24
C ILE A 174 19.99 -15.66 7.84
N VAL A 175 20.20 -14.74 6.89
CA VAL A 175 19.68 -14.87 5.52
C VAL A 175 20.24 -16.12 4.84
N CYS A 176 21.55 -16.40 4.97
CA CYS A 176 22.19 -17.60 4.42
C CYS A 176 21.67 -18.89 5.05
N SER A 177 21.14 -18.84 6.29
CA SER A 177 20.55 -20.02 6.92
C SER A 177 19.26 -20.48 6.23
N ALA A 178 18.54 -19.55 5.59
CA ALA A 178 17.19 -19.73 5.09
C ALA A 178 16.22 -20.43 6.08
N SER A 179 16.48 -20.32 7.39
CA SER A 179 15.79 -21.09 8.44
C SER A 179 14.92 -20.20 9.33
N ASN A 180 13.65 -20.59 9.50
CA ASN A 180 12.74 -19.96 10.45
C ASN A 180 13.23 -20.12 11.90
N ASP A 181 13.76 -21.29 12.28
CA ASP A 181 14.25 -21.53 13.64
C ASP A 181 15.40 -20.58 13.99
N VAL A 182 16.27 -20.32 13.02
CA VAL A 182 17.38 -19.37 13.15
C VAL A 182 16.86 -17.93 13.27
N LEU A 183 15.88 -17.55 12.44
CA LEU A 183 15.23 -16.24 12.54
C LEU A 183 14.53 -16.05 13.89
N ASP A 184 13.77 -17.04 14.36
CA ASP A 184 13.05 -17.03 15.63
C ASP A 184 14.03 -16.89 16.82
N ALA A 185 15.14 -17.63 16.78
CA ALA A 185 16.19 -17.50 17.77
C ALA A 185 16.78 -16.08 17.79
N ALA A 186 17.09 -15.51 16.61
CA ALA A 186 17.62 -14.15 16.52
C ALA A 186 16.61 -13.09 17.03
N MET A 187 15.33 -13.25 16.69
CA MET A 187 14.24 -12.34 17.11
C MET A 187 13.92 -12.43 18.61
N THR A 188 14.39 -13.46 19.30
CA THR A 188 14.31 -13.57 20.77
C THR A 188 15.60 -13.12 21.47
N GLY A 189 16.55 -12.55 20.73
CA GLY A 189 17.82 -12.06 21.25
C GLY A 189 18.85 -13.16 21.52
N LYS A 190 18.60 -14.40 21.09
CA LYS A 190 19.61 -15.46 21.15
C LYS A 190 20.66 -15.21 20.07
N VAL A 191 21.92 -15.40 20.45
CA VAL A 191 23.04 -15.28 19.51
C VAL A 191 22.97 -16.46 18.54
N VAL A 192 22.74 -16.16 17.27
CA VAL A 192 22.86 -17.13 16.19
C VAL A 192 24.32 -17.14 15.75
N LYS A 193 25.07 -18.16 16.17
CA LYS A 193 26.27 -18.58 15.43
C LYS A 193 25.81 -19.57 14.38
N ASN A 194 25.88 -19.17 13.11
CA ASN A 194 25.62 -20.08 12.01
C ASN A 194 26.91 -20.22 11.21
N ASP A 195 27.39 -21.46 11.09
CA ASP A 195 28.59 -21.80 10.32
C ASP A 195 28.28 -21.83 8.80
N ALA A 196 27.01 -21.65 8.40
CA ALA A 196 26.56 -21.61 7.00
C ALA A 196 26.92 -20.34 6.22
N VAL A 197 27.61 -19.36 6.84
CA VAL A 197 28.18 -18.20 6.13
C VAL A 197 29.10 -18.64 4.99
N SER A 198 29.68 -19.85 5.09
CA SER A 198 30.52 -20.44 4.03
C SER A 198 29.77 -20.82 2.73
N VAL A 199 28.43 -20.74 2.70
CA VAL A 199 27.60 -21.26 1.59
C VAL A 199 26.96 -20.14 0.75
N CYS A 200 26.82 -18.91 1.26
CA CYS A 200 26.14 -17.82 0.55
C CYS A 200 26.91 -16.49 0.66
N ASP A 201 27.00 -15.74 -0.44
CA ASP A 201 27.78 -14.49 -0.54
C ASP A 201 27.08 -13.27 0.10
N GLY A 202 25.80 -13.43 0.46
CA GLY A 202 24.98 -12.38 1.08
C GLY A 202 24.44 -11.32 0.11
N THR A 203 24.53 -11.54 -1.20
CA THR A 203 24.00 -10.63 -2.25
C THR A 203 22.55 -10.23 -2.04
N ALA A 204 21.70 -11.16 -1.58
CA ALA A 204 20.29 -10.87 -1.29
C ALA A 204 20.09 -9.79 -0.19
N VAL A 205 21.03 -9.64 0.74
CA VAL A 205 21.00 -8.56 1.75
C VAL A 205 21.26 -7.21 1.08
N ASP A 206 22.18 -7.16 0.12
CA ASP A 206 22.51 -5.94 -0.62
C ASP A 206 21.38 -5.52 -1.56
N GLU A 207 20.72 -6.48 -2.23
CA GLU A 207 19.51 -6.22 -3.01
C GLU A 207 18.37 -5.67 -2.14
N THR A 208 18.19 -6.24 -0.95
CA THR A 208 17.19 -5.77 0.03
C THR A 208 17.48 -4.34 0.47
N LEU A 209 18.75 -4.00 0.74
CA LEU A 209 19.17 -2.65 1.11
C LEU A 209 19.02 -1.67 -0.06
N ALA A 210 19.32 -2.09 -1.29
CA ALA A 210 19.14 -1.28 -2.49
C ALA A 210 17.66 -0.94 -2.70
N PHE A 211 16.77 -1.93 -2.55
CA PHE A 211 15.32 -1.71 -2.59
C PHE A 211 14.86 -0.75 -1.49
N ALA A 212 15.28 -0.99 -0.24
CA ALA A 212 14.93 -0.14 0.89
C ALA A 212 15.38 1.31 0.69
N LYS A 213 16.59 1.52 0.15
CA LYS A 213 17.10 2.86 -0.18
C LYS A 213 16.27 3.53 -1.28
N ARG A 214 16.00 2.83 -2.38
CA ARG A 214 15.22 3.33 -3.53
C ARG A 214 13.84 3.81 -3.09
N TRP A 215 13.15 2.96 -2.32
CA TRP A 215 11.79 3.21 -1.85
C TRP A 215 11.70 3.96 -0.52
N ASN A 216 12.82 4.52 -0.05
CA ASN A 216 12.87 5.33 1.17
C ASN A 216 12.35 4.62 2.44
N ILE A 217 12.58 3.32 2.54
CA ILE A 217 12.33 2.50 3.73
C ILE A 217 13.49 2.74 4.70
N ARG A 218 13.28 3.62 5.68
CA ARG A 218 14.31 4.05 6.66
C ARG A 218 14.07 3.57 8.09
N SER A 219 13.00 2.81 8.31
CA SER A 219 12.58 2.37 9.64
C SER A 219 12.18 0.91 9.63
N THR A 220 12.42 0.22 10.74
CA THR A 220 11.96 -1.14 10.97
C THR A 220 11.07 -1.22 12.21
N PRO A 221 10.03 -2.06 12.20
CA PRO A 221 9.57 -2.84 11.05
C PRO A 221 8.82 -1.95 10.04
N THR A 222 8.92 -2.30 8.76
CA THR A 222 8.06 -1.77 7.69
C THR A 222 7.47 -2.94 6.93
N LEU A 223 6.15 -3.02 6.86
CA LEU A 223 5.45 -4.01 6.07
C LEU A 223 5.05 -3.40 4.72
N ILE A 224 5.06 -4.22 3.67
CA ILE A 224 4.51 -3.88 2.36
C ILE A 224 3.33 -4.82 2.11
N LEU A 225 2.14 -4.24 2.02
CA LEU A 225 0.89 -4.96 1.75
C LEU A 225 0.82 -5.41 0.27
N PRO A 226 -0.11 -6.31 -0.10
CA PRO A 226 -0.23 -6.80 -1.48
C PRO A 226 -0.50 -5.72 -2.53
N ASP A 227 -1.10 -4.58 -2.14
CA ASP A 227 -1.32 -3.42 -3.00
C ASP A 227 -0.11 -2.46 -3.06
N GLY A 228 1.00 -2.81 -2.40
CA GLY A 228 2.23 -2.03 -2.36
C GLY A 228 2.27 -0.96 -1.27
N HIS A 229 1.19 -0.74 -0.50
CA HIS A 229 1.20 0.24 0.58
C HIS A 229 2.14 -0.14 1.73
N MET A 230 2.86 0.86 2.24
CA MET A 230 3.79 0.70 3.35
C MET A 230 3.07 0.90 4.69
N VAL A 231 3.23 -0.07 5.59
CA VAL A 231 2.80 0.04 6.98
C VAL A 231 4.02 0.13 7.88
N LEU A 232 4.22 1.30 8.49
CA LEU A 232 5.36 1.56 9.36
C LEU A 232 5.05 1.23 10.82
N GLY A 233 6.05 0.65 11.49
CA GLY A 233 5.99 0.31 12.91
C GLY A 233 5.30 -1.02 13.18
N ASN A 234 5.32 -1.44 14.44
CA ASN A 234 4.67 -2.70 14.83
C ASN A 234 3.14 -2.60 14.73
N ARG A 235 2.49 -3.75 14.60
CA ARG A 235 1.04 -3.91 14.63
C ARG A 235 0.73 -5.17 15.44
N SER A 236 -0.40 -5.18 16.14
CA SER A 236 -0.92 -6.41 16.74
C SER A 236 -1.46 -7.34 15.65
N ALA A 237 -1.63 -8.62 15.97
CA ALA A 237 -2.27 -9.58 15.08
C ALA A 237 -3.64 -9.09 14.60
N THR A 238 -4.47 -8.54 15.48
CA THR A 238 -5.78 -7.96 15.13
C THR A 238 -5.68 -6.84 14.10
N GLN A 239 -4.72 -5.90 14.27
CA GLN A 239 -4.54 -4.81 13.31
C GLN A 239 -4.04 -5.33 11.95
N LEU A 240 -3.17 -6.35 11.96
CA LEU A 240 -2.71 -7.00 10.74
C LEU A 240 -3.87 -7.70 10.02
N GLU A 241 -4.74 -8.40 10.75
CA GLU A 241 -5.94 -9.03 10.18
C GLU A 241 -6.88 -7.99 9.57
N GLU A 242 -7.11 -6.86 10.24
CA GLU A 242 -7.93 -5.77 9.70
C GLU A 242 -7.35 -5.19 8.39
N MET A 243 -6.03 -5.01 8.33
CA MET A 243 -5.33 -4.55 7.12
C MET A 243 -5.36 -5.57 5.99
N LEU A 244 -5.31 -6.87 6.33
CA LEU A 244 -5.20 -7.96 5.35
C LEU A 244 -6.56 -8.48 4.87
N ALA A 245 -7.64 -8.19 5.60
CA ALA A 245 -9.00 -8.60 5.28
C ALA A 245 -9.44 -8.31 3.82
N PRO A 246 -9.04 -7.20 3.17
CA PRO A 246 -9.39 -6.96 1.76
C PRO A 246 -8.66 -7.87 0.76
N PHE A 247 -7.53 -8.47 1.13
CA PHE A 247 -6.70 -9.30 0.25
C PHE A 247 -6.94 -10.79 0.43
N ILE A 248 -7.40 -11.19 1.61
CA ILE A 248 -7.79 -12.57 1.87
C ILE A 248 -9.05 -12.81 1.06
N ALA A 249 -8.99 -13.75 0.11
CA ALA A 249 -10.15 -14.15 -0.66
C ALA A 249 -11.28 -14.46 0.31
N LYS A 250 -12.41 -13.73 0.20
CA LYS A 250 -13.64 -14.20 0.81
C LYS A 250 -13.91 -15.53 0.12
N VAL A 251 -13.73 -16.63 0.85
CA VAL A 251 -14.21 -17.93 0.39
C VAL A 251 -15.70 -17.73 0.17
N ASP A 252 -16.11 -17.62 -1.09
CA ASP A 252 -17.51 -17.57 -1.48
C ASP A 252 -18.18 -18.85 -0.97
N GLY A 253 -18.91 -18.73 0.14
CA GLY A 253 -19.47 -19.89 0.83
C GLY A 253 -20.30 -19.54 2.06
N LYS A 254 -21.57 -19.15 1.82
CA LYS A 254 -22.70 -18.91 2.76
C LYS A 254 -22.75 -17.49 3.35
N LYS A 255 -23.83 -16.71 3.23
CA LYS A 255 -25.25 -16.97 2.92
C LYS A 255 -25.85 -15.72 2.28
#